data_AF-A0A1E1L9Q0-F1
#
_entry.id   AF-A0A1E1L9Q0-F1
#
_cell.length_a   1.000
_cell.length_b   1.000
_cell.length_c   1.000
_cell.angle_alpha   90.00
_cell.angle_beta   90.00
_cell.angle_gamma   90.00
#
_symmetry.space_group_name_H-M   'P 1'
#
loop_
_entity.id
_entity.type
_entity.pdbx_description
1 polymer ?
#
loop_
_entity_poly.entity_id
_entity_poly.type
_entity_poly.pdbx_seq_one_letter_code
_entity_poly.pdbx_strand_id
1 'polypeptide(L)'
;MKPVVLLSALLIPGALSDHCQCARLMENGNTIISTMPFGDGIIQQNSPVYSSDGKVKLNYCAIAYNRSGKKKERLACGNWYMTSNATGKNCDGKIGPVGCVVVP
;
A
#
# COMPACT_ATOMS: atom_id res chain seq x y z
N MET A 1 50.48 -13.41 -17.65
CA MET A 1 49.74 -13.68 -16.39
C MET A 1 48.50 -12.77 -16.38
N LYS A 2 47.30 -13.36 -16.35
CA LYS A 2 46.01 -12.72 -15.97
C LYS A 2 45.62 -13.27 -14.59
N PRO A 3 44.65 -12.71 -13.83
CA PRO A 3 43.95 -11.41 -13.88
C PRO A 3 44.21 -10.64 -12.55
N VAL A 4 43.55 -9.53 -12.19
CA VAL A 4 42.30 -9.50 -11.41
C VAL A 4 41.60 -8.17 -11.64
N VAL A 5 40.37 -8.28 -12.14
CA VAL A 5 39.35 -7.24 -12.18
C VAL A 5 38.80 -7.09 -10.76
N LEU A 6 38.84 -5.88 -10.19
CA LEU A 6 38.02 -5.54 -9.02
C LEU A 6 37.06 -4.41 -9.42
N LEU A 7 36.02 -4.78 -10.18
CA LEU A 7 34.81 -3.98 -10.28
C LEU A 7 33.98 -4.27 -9.02
N SER A 8 34.34 -3.67 -7.89
CA SER A 8 33.49 -3.65 -6.71
C SER A 8 32.48 -2.51 -6.84
N ALA A 9 31.66 -2.55 -7.90
CA ALA A 9 30.38 -1.86 -7.84
C ALA A 9 29.51 -2.70 -6.92
N LEU A 10 29.43 -2.30 -5.64
CA LEU A 10 28.32 -2.69 -4.77
C LEU A 10 27.03 -2.21 -5.45
N LEU A 11 26.48 -3.03 -6.34
CA LEU A 11 25.05 -3.07 -6.57
C LEU A 11 24.46 -3.53 -5.25
N ILE A 12 24.06 -2.59 -4.39
CA ILE A 12 23.11 -2.85 -3.33
C ILE A 12 21.77 -3.05 -4.07
N PRO A 13 21.31 -4.28 -4.30
CA PRO A 13 20.03 -4.50 -4.94
C PRO A 13 19.00 -4.27 -3.84
N GLY A 14 18.53 -3.03 -3.66
CA GLY A 14 17.52 -2.75 -2.63
C GLY A 14 17.35 -1.31 -2.18
N ALA A 15 17.97 -0.33 -2.81
CA ALA A 15 17.75 1.09 -2.48
C ALA A 15 16.85 1.84 -3.49
N LEU A 16 16.18 1.15 -4.42
CA LEU A 16 14.89 1.68 -4.89
C LEU A 16 13.93 1.47 -3.73
N SER A 17 13.59 2.56 -3.07
CA SER A 17 12.65 2.56 -1.97
C SER A 17 11.28 2.23 -2.57
N ASP A 18 10.91 0.95 -2.58
CA ASP A 18 9.66 0.47 -3.19
C ASP A 18 8.45 1.15 -2.51
N HIS A 19 7.75 1.99 -3.27
CA HIS A 19 6.47 2.57 -2.86
C HIS A 19 5.39 1.49 -2.97
N CYS A 20 4.48 1.40 -2.00
CA CYS A 20 3.33 0.50 -2.12
C CYS A 20 2.08 1.31 -2.46
N GLN A 21 1.19 0.72 -3.26
CA GLN A 21 -0.18 1.20 -3.42
C GLN A 21 -1.15 0.07 -3.09
N CYS A 22 -2.22 0.40 -2.36
CA CYS A 22 -3.29 -0.54 -2.05
C CYS A 22 -4.61 -0.08 -2.69
N ALA A 23 -5.39 -1.04 -3.17
CA ALA A 23 -6.74 -0.84 -3.66
C ALA A 23 -7.73 -1.68 -2.85
N ARG A 24 -8.89 -1.10 -2.55
CA ARG A 24 -10.04 -1.80 -1.96
C ARG A 24 -11.27 -1.56 -2.79
N LEU A 25 -11.86 -2.64 -3.32
CA LEU A 25 -13.22 -2.61 -3.84
C LEU A 25 -14.20 -2.68 -2.67
N MET A 26 -15.08 -1.69 -2.57
CA MET A 26 -16.09 -1.60 -1.51
C MET A 26 -17.39 -2.27 -1.93
N GLU A 27 -18.23 -2.64 -0.97
CA GLU A 27 -19.52 -3.28 -1.28
C GLU A 27 -20.48 -2.38 -2.06
N ASN A 28 -20.34 -1.06 -1.92
CA ASN A 28 -21.11 -0.09 -2.70
C ASN A 28 -20.57 0.11 -4.14
N GLY A 29 -19.60 -0.70 -4.56
CA GLY A 29 -18.99 -0.68 -5.90
C GLY A 29 -17.89 0.36 -6.08
N ASN A 30 -17.73 1.32 -5.17
CA ASN A 30 -16.65 2.32 -5.25
C ASN A 30 -15.30 1.70 -4.89
N THR A 31 -14.21 2.32 -5.32
CA THR A 31 -12.85 1.83 -5.06
C THR A 31 -12.05 2.85 -4.27
N ILE A 32 -11.44 2.44 -3.17
CA ILE A 32 -10.44 3.23 -2.44
C ILE A 32 -9.07 2.91 -3.04
N ILE A 33 -8.28 3.94 -3.35
CA ILE A 33 -6.86 3.80 -3.74
C ILE A 33 -6.01 4.52 -2.70
N SER A 34 -5.04 3.82 -2.12
CA SER A 34 -4.17 4.33 -1.06
C SER A 34 -2.72 4.27 -1.51
N THR A 35 -2.09 5.43 -1.75
CA THR A 35 -0.64 5.52 -1.93
C THR A 35 0.04 5.57 -0.57
N MET A 36 1.00 4.67 -0.36
CA MET A 36 1.52 4.41 0.98
C MET A 36 2.86 5.08 1.20
N PRO A 37 3.04 5.80 2.32
CA PRO A 37 4.36 6.29 2.69
C PRO A 37 5.25 5.13 3.15
N PHE A 38 6.55 5.38 3.21
CA PHE A 38 7.51 4.40 3.73
C PHE A 38 7.28 4.09 5.22
N GLY A 39 7.86 2.98 5.66
CA GLY A 39 7.86 2.54 7.05
C GLY A 39 7.11 1.23 7.27
N ASP A 40 6.94 0.91 8.54
CA ASP A 40 6.28 -0.29 9.07
C ASP A 40 5.15 0.12 10.03
N GLY A 41 4.57 -0.85 10.73
CA GLY A 41 3.53 -0.66 11.73
C GLY A 41 2.13 -0.43 11.16
N ILE A 42 1.26 0.06 12.05
CA ILE A 42 -0.10 0.47 11.70
C ILE A 42 -0.04 1.91 11.19
N ILE A 43 -0.61 2.12 10.02
CA ILE A 43 -0.73 3.44 9.43
C ILE A 43 -2.19 3.80 9.17
N GLN A 44 -2.57 5.02 9.53
CA GLN A 44 -3.84 5.62 9.11
C GLN A 44 -3.60 6.50 7.88
N GLN A 45 -4.51 6.41 6.93
CA GLN A 45 -4.47 7.13 5.66
C GLN A 45 -5.84 7.72 5.38
N ASN A 46 -5.85 8.94 4.82
CA ASN A 46 -7.03 9.51 4.20
C ASN A 46 -6.90 9.30 2.69
N SER A 47 -7.58 8.28 2.18
CA SER A 47 -7.34 7.73 0.84
C SER A 47 -8.44 8.13 -0.13
N PRO A 48 -8.14 8.55 -1.37
CA PRO A 48 -9.16 8.88 -2.34
C PRO A 48 -10.08 7.69 -2.63
N VAL A 49 -11.38 7.97 -2.74
CA VAL A 49 -12.40 7.03 -3.22
C VAL A 49 -12.87 7.45 -4.60
N TYR A 50 -12.94 6.47 -5.50
CA TYR A 50 -13.36 6.63 -6.89
C TYR A 50 -14.70 5.92 -7.13
N SER A 51 -15.44 6.39 -8.13
CA SER A 51 -16.64 5.74 -8.66
C SER A 51 -16.36 4.30 -9.08
N SER A 52 -17.43 3.52 -9.26
CA SER A 52 -17.34 2.10 -9.64
C SER A 52 -16.64 1.84 -10.97
N ASP A 53 -16.63 2.82 -11.87
CA ASP A 53 -15.86 2.77 -13.13
C ASP A 53 -14.40 3.26 -12.99
N GLY A 54 -14.00 3.69 -11.79
CA GLY A 54 -12.66 4.20 -11.47
C GLY A 54 -12.34 5.59 -12.03
N LYS A 55 -13.26 6.24 -12.74
CA LYS A 55 -12.96 7.46 -13.52
C LYS A 55 -13.12 8.76 -12.73
N VAL A 56 -13.98 8.78 -11.72
CA VAL A 56 -14.32 9.99 -10.98
C VAL A 56 -13.89 9.86 -9.54
N LYS A 57 -13.03 10.76 -9.06
CA LYS A 57 -12.74 10.89 -7.63
C LYS A 57 -13.96 11.49 -6.92
N LEU A 58 -14.57 10.73 -6.01
CA LEU A 58 -15.79 11.11 -5.31
C LEU A 58 -15.50 11.84 -3.99
N ASN A 59 -14.54 11.33 -3.20
CA ASN A 59 -14.18 11.88 -1.89
C ASN A 59 -12.87 11.26 -1.36
N TYR A 60 -12.69 11.27 -0.04
CA TYR A 60 -11.68 10.53 0.69
C TYR A 60 -12.33 9.65 1.78
N CYS A 61 -11.71 8.50 2.03
CA CYS A 61 -12.03 7.59 3.12
C CYS A 61 -10.86 7.51 4.10
N ALA A 62 -11.15 7.64 5.40
CA ALA A 62 -10.20 7.33 6.46
C ALA A 62 -10.12 5.81 6.64
N ILE A 63 -8.91 5.26 6.58
CA ILE A 63 -8.63 3.83 6.61
C ILE A 63 -7.28 3.56 7.27
N ALA A 64 -7.16 2.43 7.98
CA ALA A 64 -5.93 1.99 8.59
C ALA A 64 -5.45 0.66 8.00
N TYR A 65 -4.13 0.52 7.87
CA TYR A 65 -3.48 -0.70 7.38
C TYR A 65 -2.43 -1.16 8.38
N ASN A 66 -2.34 -2.47 8.61
CA ASN A 66 -1.18 -3.07 9.28
C ASN A 66 -0.18 -3.57 8.23
N ARG A 67 1.06 -3.11 8.39
CA ARG A 67 2.20 -3.39 7.51
C ARG A 67 3.31 -4.15 8.23
N SER A 68 3.06 -4.59 9.46
CA SER A 68 4.01 -5.30 10.31
C SER A 68 3.56 -6.72 10.62
N GLY A 69 4.53 -7.63 10.62
CA GLY A 69 4.38 -8.99 11.09
C GLY A 69 4.39 -9.07 12.62
N LYS A 70 4.31 -10.30 13.13
CA LYS A 70 4.19 -10.57 14.58
C LYS A 70 5.41 -10.11 15.38
N LYS A 71 6.58 -9.97 14.74
CA LYS A 71 7.84 -9.51 15.37
C LYS A 71 8.16 -8.06 15.02
N LYS A 72 7.16 -7.27 14.59
CA LYS A 72 7.29 -5.87 14.14
C LYS A 72 8.17 -5.69 12.90
N GLU A 73 8.46 -6.76 12.17
CA GLU A 73 9.14 -6.70 10.89
C GLU A 73 8.23 -6.09 9.82
N ARG A 74 8.80 -5.32 8.89
CA ARG A 74 8.07 -4.81 7.72
C ARG A 74 7.63 -5.97 6.82
N LEU A 75 6.35 -6.02 6.50
CA LEU A 75 5.78 -6.95 5.53
C LEU A 75 5.95 -6.43 4.10
N ALA A 76 6.05 -7.34 3.13
CA ALA A 76 5.91 -7.01 1.71
C ALA A 76 4.50 -6.44 1.41
N CYS A 77 4.37 -5.56 0.41
CA CYS A 77 3.11 -4.85 0.14
C CYS A 77 1.90 -5.80 0.07
N GLY A 78 2.02 -6.91 -0.66
CA GLY A 78 0.93 -7.89 -0.86
C GLY A 78 0.45 -8.61 0.41
N ASN A 79 1.18 -8.49 1.53
CA ASN A 79 0.81 -9.08 2.81
C ASN A 79 0.16 -8.06 3.77
N TRP A 80 -0.08 -6.83 3.33
CA TRP A 80 -0.72 -5.81 4.14
C TRP A 80 -2.22 -6.05 4.19
N TYR A 81 -2.85 -5.65 5.30
CA TYR A 81 -4.29 -5.81 5.48
C TYR A 81 -4.88 -4.62 6.23
N MET A 82 -6.17 -4.37 5.96
CA MET A 82 -6.93 -3.30 6.58
C MET A 82 -7.26 -3.64 8.04
N THR A 83 -7.10 -2.66 8.94
CA THR A 83 -7.31 -2.84 10.39
C THR A 83 -8.38 -1.92 10.98
N SER A 84 -8.97 -1.02 10.19
CA SER A 84 -10.09 -0.17 10.61
C SER A 84 -11.16 -0.14 9.56
N ASN A 85 -12.39 0.20 9.92
CA ASN A 85 -13.46 0.50 8.97
C ASN A 85 -13.06 1.65 8.03
N ALA A 86 -13.48 1.60 6.76
CA ALA A 86 -13.35 2.73 5.84
C ALA A 86 -14.47 3.74 6.11
N THR A 87 -14.14 4.89 6.69
CA THR A 87 -15.13 5.91 7.09
C THR A 87 -14.99 7.18 6.28
N GLY A 88 -16.10 7.89 6.09
CA GLY A 88 -16.18 9.09 5.25
C GLY A 88 -17.34 9.01 4.26
N LYS A 89 -17.53 10.10 3.49
CA LYS A 89 -18.58 10.15 2.47
C LYS A 89 -18.22 9.18 1.32
N ASN A 90 -19.19 8.43 0.83
CA ASN A 90 -19.04 7.41 -0.23
C ASN A 90 -18.25 6.15 0.18
N CYS A 91 -17.85 6.03 1.44
CA CYS A 91 -17.26 4.82 2.03
C CYS A 91 -18.37 3.88 2.55
N ASP A 92 -18.11 2.59 2.60
CA ASP A 92 -19.10 1.58 3.04
C ASP A 92 -19.07 1.31 4.55
N GLY A 93 -18.16 1.92 5.30
CA GLY A 93 -18.08 1.76 6.76
C GLY A 93 -17.54 0.41 7.21
N LYS A 94 -16.91 -0.38 6.33
CA LYS A 94 -16.52 -1.77 6.61
C LYS A 94 -15.02 -1.97 6.47
N ILE A 95 -14.51 -2.98 7.19
CA ILE A 95 -13.22 -3.62 6.87
C ILE A 95 -13.44 -4.57 5.69
N GLY A 96 -12.48 -4.64 4.77
CA GLY A 96 -12.52 -5.60 3.67
C GLY A 96 -11.13 -5.98 3.17
N PRO A 97 -11.07 -6.94 2.25
CA PRO A 97 -9.82 -7.32 1.62
C PRO A 97 -9.22 -6.14 0.84
N VAL A 98 -7.90 -6.10 0.77
CA VAL A 98 -7.13 -5.09 0.05
C VAL A 98 -6.14 -5.78 -0.86
N GLY A 99 -5.98 -5.28 -2.08
CA GLY A 99 -4.92 -5.68 -2.99
C GLY A 99 -3.80 -4.64 -2.96
N CYS A 100 -2.61 -5.02 -2.51
CA CYS A 100 -1.49 -4.11 -2.37
C CYS A 100 -0.30 -4.55 -3.23
N VAL A 101 0.28 -3.63 -3.99
CA VAL A 101 1.38 -3.90 -4.92
C VAL A 101 2.49 -2.86 -4.78
N VAL A 102 3.70 -3.25 -5.15
CA VAL A 102 4.81 -2.31 -5.34
C VAL A 102 4.49 -1.46 -6.58
N VAL A 103 4.70 -0.16 -6.47
CA VAL A 103 4.60 0.80 -7.58
C VAL A 103 5.96 1.50 -7.77
N PRO A 104 6.36 1.77 -9.03
CA PRO A 104 7.59 2.50 -9.34
C PRO A 104 7.60 3.94 -8.78
#